data_AF-A0AAC9VSQ2-F1
#
_entry.id   AF-A0AAC9VSQ2-F1
#
_cell.length_a   1.000
_cell.length_b   1.000
_cell.length_c   1.000
_cell.angle_alpha   90.00
_cell.angle_beta   90.00
_cell.angle_gamma   90.00
#
_symmetry.space_group_name_H-M   'P 1'
#
loop_
_entity.id
_entity.type
_entity.pdbx_description
1 polymer ?
#
loop_
_entity_poly.entity_id
_entity_poly.type
_entity_poly.pdbx_seq_one_letter_code
_entity_poly.pdbx_strand_id
1 'polypeptide(L)'
;MRLAGNLALSVTAQSWTALHDFDVAVPNLKLMRDVMQHLDEYGRDGDGRRHRNPRSSQLIGRRYLHSQMSFDDHSFNWLGGALDFDQAHNASLQLLSALREARADADEN
;
A
#
# COMPACT_ATOMS: atom_id res chain seq x y z
N MET A 1 -36.28 -6.84 0.62
CA MET A 1 -35.02 -6.72 -0.15
C MET A 1 -34.19 -5.45 0.15
N ARG A 2 -34.70 -4.38 0.78
CA ARG A 2 -33.90 -3.17 1.07
C ARG A 2 -32.86 -3.31 2.19
N LEU A 3 -33.11 -4.18 3.18
CA LEU A 3 -32.20 -4.39 4.33
C LEU A 3 -30.88 -5.05 3.93
N ALA A 4 -30.93 -6.14 3.15
CA ALA A 4 -29.74 -6.84 2.66
C ALA A 4 -28.82 -5.94 1.79
N GLY A 5 -29.39 -5.02 1.01
CA GLY A 5 -28.62 -4.07 0.21
C GLY A 5 -27.86 -3.04 1.06
N ASN A 6 -28.49 -2.53 2.13
CA ASN A 6 -27.86 -1.57 3.04
C ASN A 6 -26.73 -2.21 3.87
N LEU A 7 -26.87 -3.49 4.24
CA LEU A 7 -25.85 -4.24 4.97
C LEU A 7 -24.61 -4.50 4.11
N ALA A 8 -24.80 -4.97 2.87
CA ALA A 8 -23.69 -5.18 1.94
C ALA A 8 -22.93 -3.88 1.64
N LEU A 9 -23.63 -2.75 1.54
CA LEU A 9 -23.04 -1.41 1.42
C LEU A 9 -22.23 -1.00 2.66
N SER A 10 -22.70 -1.31 3.87
CA SER A 10 -22.00 -0.98 5.12
C SER A 10 -20.72 -1.80 5.29
N VAL A 11 -20.80 -3.12 5.09
CA VAL A 11 -19.66 -4.05 5.18
C VAL A 11 -18.56 -3.68 4.18
N THR A 12 -18.96 -3.36 2.95
CA THR A 12 -18.00 -2.90 1.92
C THR A 12 -17.39 -1.55 2.29
N ALA A 13 -18.18 -0.58 2.77
CA ALA A 13 -17.66 0.74 3.18
C ALA A 13 -16.64 0.66 4.33
N GLN A 14 -16.88 -0.21 5.32
CA GLN A 14 -15.94 -0.42 6.43
C GLN A 14 -14.64 -1.06 5.97
N SER A 15 -14.72 -2.05 5.07
CA SER A 15 -13.55 -2.69 4.48
C SER A 15 -12.73 -1.70 3.63
N TRP A 16 -13.39 -0.80 2.90
CA TRP A 16 -12.74 0.29 2.16
C TRP A 16 -12.04 1.29 3.08
N THR A 17 -12.64 1.61 4.23
CA THR A 17 -12.05 2.52 5.22
C THR A 17 -10.78 1.91 5.80
N ALA A 18 -10.83 0.65 6.25
CA ALA A 18 -9.66 -0.03 6.78
C ALA A 18 -8.52 -0.18 5.77
N LEU A 19 -8.85 -0.41 4.50
CA LEU A 19 -7.84 -0.46 3.43
C LEU A 19 -7.21 0.91 3.19
N HIS A 20 -8.00 1.98 3.20
CA HIS A 20 -7.48 3.34 3.11
C HIS A 20 -6.55 3.67 4.28
N ASP A 21 -6.93 3.31 5.51
CA ASP A 21 -6.12 3.56 6.70
C ASP A 21 -4.79 2.79 6.65
N PHE A 22 -4.81 1.55 6.13
CA PHE A 22 -3.60 0.79 5.83
C PHE A 22 -2.72 1.52 4.81
N ASP A 23 -3.27 1.94 3.68
CA ASP A 23 -2.52 2.65 2.63
C ASP A 23 -1.90 3.96 3.15
N VAL A 24 -2.59 4.68 4.05
CA VAL A 24 -2.05 5.88 4.71
C VAL A 24 -0.93 5.53 5.69
N ALA A 25 -1.03 4.41 6.41
CA ALA A 25 -0.02 3.98 7.37
C ALA A 25 1.28 3.50 6.70
N VAL A 26 1.20 2.93 5.50
CA VAL A 26 2.38 2.46 4.73
C VAL A 26 2.45 3.10 3.33
N PRO A 27 2.56 4.43 3.23
CA PRO A 27 2.30 5.18 2.00
C PRO A 27 3.28 4.86 0.87
N ASN A 28 4.49 4.41 1.20
CA ASN A 28 5.51 4.07 0.21
C ASN A 28 5.45 2.60 -0.24
N LEU A 29 4.70 1.74 0.43
CA LEU A 29 4.66 0.32 0.12
C LEU A 29 4.10 0.07 -1.28
N LYS A 30 3.01 0.76 -1.62
CA LYS A 30 2.40 0.70 -2.95
C LYS A 30 3.40 1.10 -4.03
N LEU A 31 4.08 2.23 -3.84
CA LEU A 31 5.11 2.71 -4.76
C LEU A 31 6.21 1.66 -4.99
N MET A 32 6.77 1.11 -3.90
CA MET A 32 7.83 0.12 -3.97
C MET A 32 7.35 -1.14 -4.69
N ARG A 33 6.16 -1.65 -4.35
CA ARG A 33 5.56 -2.82 -5.01
C ARG A 33 5.33 -2.58 -6.50
N ASP A 34 4.71 -1.46 -6.86
CA ASP A 34 4.34 -1.17 -8.25
C ASP A 34 5.60 -0.98 -9.11
N VAL A 35 6.66 -0.36 -8.58
CA VAL A 35 7.95 -0.25 -9.28
C VAL A 35 8.66 -1.60 -9.38
N MET A 36 8.59 -2.46 -8.37
CA MET A 36 9.14 -3.82 -8.41
C MET A 36 8.44 -4.69 -9.46
N GLN A 37 7.11 -4.65 -9.51
CA GLN A 37 6.29 -5.45 -10.44
C GLN A 37 6.53 -5.05 -11.90
N HIS A 38 6.85 -3.78 -12.15
CA HIS A 38 7.07 -3.21 -13.47
C HIS A 38 8.51 -2.73 -13.68
N LEU A 39 9.49 -3.40 -13.05
CA LEU A 39 10.88 -2.96 -12.99
C LEU A 39 11.49 -2.69 -14.38
N ASP A 40 11.05 -3.45 -15.39
CA ASP A 40 11.46 -3.31 -16.78
C ASP A 40 11.03 -1.97 -17.41
N GLU A 41 9.86 -1.45 -17.03
CA GLU A 41 9.36 -0.12 -17.44
C GLU A 41 10.22 1.01 -16.86
N TYR A 42 10.79 0.81 -15.67
CA TYR A 42 11.69 1.77 -15.01
C TYR A 42 13.16 1.59 -15.40
N GLY A 43 13.51 0.47 -16.04
CA GLY A 43 14.87 0.16 -16.50
C GLY A 43 15.33 1.01 -17.69
N ARG A 44 14.39 1.62 -18.43
CA ARG A 44 14.65 2.60 -19.48
C ARG A 44 14.05 3.94 -19.07
N ASP A 45 14.80 5.03 -19.26
CA ASP A 45 14.26 6.37 -19.01
C ASP A 45 13.30 6.75 -20.15
N GLY A 46 12.08 6.22 -20.11
CA GLY A 46 11.02 6.44 -21.11
C GLY A 46 9.82 7.24 -20.58
N ASP A 47 8.92 7.64 -21.47
CA ASP A 47 7.77 8.49 -21.13
C ASP A 47 6.63 7.75 -20.38
N GLY A 48 6.72 6.42 -20.28
CA GLY A 48 5.76 5.60 -19.53
C GLY A 48 5.88 5.68 -18.00
N ARG A 49 6.86 6.42 -17.46
CA ARG A 49 7.12 6.55 -16.02
C ARG A 49 6.00 7.32 -15.33
N ARG A 50 5.34 6.69 -14.35
CA ARG A 50 4.20 7.29 -13.63
C ARG A 50 4.54 7.74 -12.21
N HIS A 51 5.53 7.10 -11.60
CA HIS A 51 5.83 7.30 -10.19
C HIS A 51 6.91 8.36 -9.95
N ARG A 52 6.71 9.14 -8.89
CA ARG A 52 7.65 10.16 -8.42
C ARG A 52 8.32 9.71 -7.12
N ASN A 53 9.59 10.05 -6.98
CA ASN A 53 10.35 9.85 -5.75
C ASN A 53 9.71 10.69 -4.62
N PRO A 54 9.37 10.11 -3.46
CA PRO A 54 8.72 10.84 -2.37
C PRO A 54 9.54 11.98 -1.79
N ARG A 55 10.88 11.89 -1.81
CA ARG A 55 11.79 12.91 -1.28
C ARG A 55 12.09 14.02 -2.27
N SER A 56 12.30 13.70 -3.55
CA SER A 56 12.74 14.68 -4.56
C SER A 56 11.63 15.13 -5.51
N SER A 57 10.47 14.47 -5.50
CA SER A 57 9.37 14.67 -6.47
C SER A 57 9.75 14.46 -7.94
N GLN A 58 10.96 13.98 -8.22
CA GLN A 58 11.43 13.64 -9.56
C GLN A 58 10.83 12.32 -10.02
N LEU A 59 10.63 12.16 -11.33
CA LEU A 59 10.22 10.88 -11.89
C LEU A 59 11.26 9.80 -11.57
N ILE A 60 10.78 8.65 -11.11
CA ILE A 60 11.62 7.49 -10.86
C ILE A 60 12.05 6.94 -12.22
N GLY A 61 13.34 6.98 -12.47
CA GLY A 61 13.98 6.41 -13.66
C GLY A 61 15.06 5.41 -13.27
N ARG A 62 15.81 4.93 -14.26
CA ARG A 62 16.80 3.86 -14.09
C ARG A 62 17.75 4.14 -12.93
N ARG A 63 18.24 5.38 -12.81
CA ARG A 63 19.21 5.77 -11.77
C ARG A 63 18.68 5.57 -10.33
N TYR A 64 17.38 5.71 -10.12
CA TYR A 64 16.75 5.47 -8.81
C TYR A 64 16.61 3.98 -8.51
N LEU A 65 16.48 3.12 -9.52
CA LEU A 65 16.53 1.67 -9.31
C LEU A 65 17.90 1.20 -8.82
N HIS A 66 18.97 1.88 -9.28
CA HIS A 66 20.34 1.66 -8.80
C HIS A 66 20.63 2.34 -7.46
N SER A 67 19.69 3.12 -6.90
CA SER A 67 19.85 3.56 -5.51
C SER A 67 19.80 2.33 -4.60
N GLN A 68 20.73 2.24 -3.65
CA GLN A 68 20.85 1.06 -2.80
C GLN A 68 19.57 0.89 -2.01
N MET A 69 18.85 -0.20 -2.28
CA MET A 69 17.97 -0.80 -1.30
C MET A 69 18.76 -0.95 -0.02
N SER A 70 18.30 -0.32 1.05
CA SER A 70 18.93 -0.47 2.35
C SER A 70 17.92 -1.07 3.31
N PHE A 71 18.43 -1.98 4.11
CA PHE A 71 17.70 -2.68 5.16
C PHE A 71 18.45 -2.42 6.45
N ASP A 72 17.70 -2.06 7.48
CA ASP A 72 18.16 -2.14 8.86
C ASP A 72 17.19 -3.04 9.65
N ASP A 73 17.38 -3.15 10.96
CA ASP A 73 16.59 -4.04 11.80
C ASP A 73 15.09 -3.66 11.86
N HIS A 74 14.72 -2.42 11.53
CA HIS A 74 13.37 -1.88 11.71
C HIS A 74 12.77 -1.31 10.43
N SER A 75 13.55 -1.12 9.37
CA SER A 75 13.09 -0.46 8.17
C SER A 75 13.71 -0.98 6.88
N PHE A 76 12.92 -0.84 5.82
CA PHE A 76 13.37 -0.98 4.44
C PHE A 76 13.26 0.37 3.72
N ASN A 77 14.37 0.85 3.15
CA ASN A 77 14.43 2.11 2.44
C ASN A 77 14.77 1.88 0.96
N TRP A 78 13.92 2.41 0.09
CA TRP A 78 14.08 2.30 -1.36
C TRP A 78 13.33 3.41 -2.08
N LEU A 79 13.82 3.86 -3.25
CA LEU A 79 13.17 4.87 -4.10
C LEU A 79 12.88 6.21 -3.41
N GLY A 80 13.59 6.52 -2.31
CA GLY A 80 13.33 7.70 -1.46
C GLY A 80 12.21 7.51 -0.43
N GLY A 81 11.50 6.38 -0.45
CA GLY A 81 10.56 5.99 0.58
C GLY A 81 11.22 5.15 1.68
N ALA A 82 10.53 5.09 2.82
CA ALA A 82 10.83 4.18 3.93
C ALA A 82 9.58 3.34 4.23
N LEU A 83 9.81 2.08 4.58
CA LEU A 83 8.83 1.15 5.13
C LEU A 83 9.32 0.74 6.52
N ASP A 84 8.65 1.21 7.56
CA ASP A 84 8.89 0.80 8.94
C ASP A 84 8.16 -0.53 9.20
N PHE A 85 8.87 -1.53 9.73
CA PHE A 85 8.34 -2.88 9.90
C PHE A 85 7.30 -2.96 11.02
N ASP A 86 7.49 -2.22 12.12
CA ASP A 86 6.54 -2.22 13.24
C ASP A 86 5.25 -1.53 12.83
N GLN A 87 5.35 -0.39 12.13
CA GLN A 87 4.20 0.32 11.58
C GLN A 87 3.46 -0.56 10.56
N ALA A 88 4.17 -1.18 9.63
CA ALA A 88 3.56 -2.07 8.64
C ALA A 88 2.90 -3.29 9.30
N HIS A 89 3.52 -3.87 10.32
CA HIS A 89 2.96 -4.99 11.07
C HIS A 89 1.65 -4.60 11.77
N ASN A 90 1.67 -3.50 12.52
CA ASN A 90 0.50 -3.00 13.24
C ASN A 90 -0.65 -2.63 12.28
N ALA A 91 -0.35 -1.93 11.20
CA ALA A 91 -1.35 -1.60 10.17
C ALA A 91 -1.95 -2.87 9.53
N SER A 92 -1.14 -3.89 9.28
CA SER A 92 -1.60 -5.18 8.74
C SER A 92 -2.54 -5.90 9.71
N LEU A 93 -2.23 -5.89 11.01
CA LEU A 93 -3.09 -6.48 12.04
C LEU A 93 -4.44 -5.74 12.14
N GLN A 94 -4.42 -4.41 12.09
CA GLN A 94 -5.63 -3.59 12.10
C GLN A 94 -6.52 -3.88 10.89
N LEU A 95 -5.93 -3.92 9.68
CA LEU A 95 -6.65 -4.28 8.46
C LEU A 95 -7.26 -5.68 8.57
N LEU A 96 -6.50 -6.67 9.04
CA LEU A 96 -7.00 -8.04 9.21
C LEU A 96 -8.14 -8.12 10.24
N SER A 97 -8.07 -7.37 11.34
CA SER A 97 -9.16 -7.30 12.33
C SER A 97 -10.43 -6.74 11.70
N ALA A 98 -10.33 -5.60 11.01
CA ALA A 98 -11.47 -4.97 10.35
C ALA A 98 -12.11 -5.88 9.29
N LEU A 99 -11.30 -6.61 8.50
CA LEU A 99 -11.82 -7.58 7.53
C LEU A 99 -12.53 -8.78 8.19
N ARG A 100 -12.06 -9.21 9.36
CA ARG A 100 -12.70 -10.30 10.12
C ARG A 100 -14.02 -9.84 10.74
N GLU A 101 -14.06 -8.65 11.31
CA GLU A 101 -15.28 -8.03 11.86
C GLU A 101 -16.32 -7.85 10.76
N ALA A 102 -15.94 -7.25 9.63
CA ALA A 102 -16.81 -7.04 8.48
C ALA A 102 -17.37 -8.37 7.92
N ARG A 103 -16.60 -9.47 8.02
CA ARG A 103 -17.08 -10.81 7.65
C ARG A 103 -18.05 -11.40 8.69
N ALA A 104 -17.75 -11.29 9.98
CA ALA A 104 -18.61 -11.79 11.04
C ALA A 104 -19.99 -11.13 11.01
N ASP A 105 -20.03 -9.80 10.81
CA ASP A 105 -21.29 -9.04 10.66
C ASP A 105 -22.12 -9.47 9.43
N ALA A 106 -21.46 -10.02 8.41
CA ALA A 106 -22.11 -10.55 7.22
C ALA A 106 -22.62 -12.00 7.40
N ASP A 107 -22.03 -12.77 8.32
CA ASP A 107 -22.43 -14.15 8.63
C ASP A 107 -23.54 -14.21 9.71
N GLU A 108 -23.70 -13.15 10.54
CA GLU A 108 -24.73 -13.05 11.60
C GLU A 108 -26.08 -12.44 11.14
N ASN A 109 -26.17 -11.92 9.91
CA ASN A 109 -27.37 -11.26 9.33
C ASN A 109 -27.95 -11.99 8.11
#